data_AF-A0A9D8X533-F1
#
_entry.id   AF-A0A9D8X533-F1
#
_cell.length_a   1.000
_cell.length_b   1.000
_cell.length_c   1.000
_cell.angle_alpha   90.00
_cell.angle_beta   90.00
_cell.angle_gamma   90.00
#
_symmetry.space_group_name_H-M   'P 1'
#
loop_
_entity.id
_entity.type
_entity.pdbx_description
1 polymer ?
#
loop_
_entity_poly.entity_id
_entity_poly.type
_entity_poly.pdbx_seq_one_letter_code
_entity_poly.pdbx_strand_id
1 'polypeptide(L)'
;MSREDVFLLKTYFKQGWLSRRYFNGKTFCQPYCAEDRLKAGERFYEDYLSWQVGQRLISDYERQRVDGSSLFLGFSPEAERFRRALRLISKTSLPVVYKIVLEEKAIGLPQGVSARERLYLNDEVKGLLCRGLDDLCRFYGRGAC
;
A
#
# COMPACT_ATOMS: atom_id res chain seq x y z
N MET A 1 25.60 -6.21 12.05
CA MET A 1 24.54 -6.82 11.24
C MET A 1 23.62 -5.71 10.77
N SER A 2 23.76 -5.29 9.52
CA SER A 2 22.86 -4.34 8.88
C SER A 2 21.45 -4.94 8.87
N ARG A 3 20.49 -4.31 9.56
CA ARG A 3 19.07 -4.53 9.26
C ARG A 3 18.88 -4.00 7.84
N GLU A 4 18.95 -4.88 6.85
CA GLU A 4 18.18 -4.62 5.64
C GLU A 4 16.75 -4.43 6.13
N ASP A 5 16.21 -3.23 6.00
CA ASP A 5 14.81 -2.95 6.30
C ASP A 5 13.99 -3.81 5.33
N VAL A 6 13.62 -5.01 5.80
CA VAL A 6 12.89 -5.97 4.98
C VAL A 6 11.49 -5.43 4.84
N PHE A 7 11.22 -4.77 3.72
CA PHE A 7 9.89 -4.32 3.30
C PHE A 7 8.86 -5.39 3.66
N LEU A 8 7.93 -5.09 4.57
CA LEU A 8 7.07 -6.10 5.19
C LEU A 8 6.32 -6.94 4.14
N LEU A 9 5.95 -6.31 3.02
CA LEU A 9 5.30 -6.97 1.91
C LEU A 9 6.17 -8.07 1.27
N LYS A 10 7.50 -7.92 1.20
CA LYS A 10 8.43 -8.98 0.75
C LYS A 10 8.42 -10.18 1.69
N THR A 11 8.31 -9.94 3.00
CA THR A 11 8.17 -11.01 3.99
C THR A 11 6.87 -11.78 3.76
N TYR A 12 5.76 -11.08 3.55
CA TYR A 12 4.48 -11.72 3.26
C TYR A 12 4.43 -12.42 1.89
N PHE A 13 5.15 -11.91 0.89
CA PHE A 13 5.36 -12.62 -0.37
C PHE A 13 6.06 -13.97 -0.14
N LYS A 14 7.18 -13.99 0.61
CA LYS A 14 7.90 -15.23 0.95
C LYS A 14 7.06 -16.22 1.77
N GLN A 15 6.13 -15.70 2.58
CA GLN A 15 5.17 -16.52 3.34
C GLN A 15 3.96 -16.99 2.50
N GLY A 16 3.90 -16.64 1.21
CA GLY A 16 2.81 -17.04 0.30
C GLY A 16 1.49 -16.30 0.50
N TRP A 17 1.46 -15.19 1.25
CA TRP A 17 0.23 -14.43 1.48
C TRP A 17 -0.33 -13.86 0.16
N LEU A 18 0.56 -13.42 -0.73
CA LEU A 18 0.18 -12.75 -1.97
C LEU A 18 -0.31 -13.70 -3.06
N SER A 19 -0.18 -15.02 -2.89
CA SER A 19 -0.71 -16.02 -3.82
C SER A 19 -2.19 -16.36 -3.55
N ARG A 20 -2.82 -15.71 -2.58
CA ARG A 20 -4.14 -16.11 -2.08
C ARG A 20 -5.27 -15.70 -3.02
N ARG A 21 -6.26 -16.58 -3.14
CA ARG A 21 -7.58 -16.30 -3.72
C ARG A 21 -8.49 -15.71 -2.65
N TYR A 22 -9.30 -14.73 -3.01
CA TYR A 22 -10.29 -14.14 -2.09
C TYR A 22 -11.68 -14.15 -2.71
N PHE A 23 -12.70 -14.17 -1.86
CA PHE A 23 -14.09 -14.08 -2.28
C PHE A 23 -14.50 -12.62 -2.46
N ASN A 24 -15.03 -12.26 -3.62
CA ASN A 24 -15.44 -10.88 -3.92
C ASN A 24 -16.93 -10.60 -3.68
N GLY A 25 -17.67 -11.55 -3.09
CA GLY A 25 -19.12 -11.50 -2.94
C GLY A 25 -19.89 -12.33 -3.98
N LYS A 26 -19.22 -12.79 -5.05
CA LYS A 26 -19.81 -13.64 -6.10
C LYS A 26 -18.99 -14.89 -6.36
N THR A 27 -17.68 -14.75 -6.54
CA THR A 27 -16.78 -15.85 -6.88
C THR A 27 -15.43 -15.67 -6.19
N PHE A 28 -14.66 -16.76 -6.11
CA PHE A 28 -13.26 -16.70 -5.73
C PHE A 28 -12.43 -16.13 -6.88
N CYS A 29 -11.58 -15.15 -6.58
CA CYS A 29 -10.81 -14.40 -7.56
C CYS A 29 -9.32 -14.39 -7.22
N GLN A 30 -8.51 -14.45 -8.29
CA GLN A 30 -7.08 -14.16 -8.29
C GLN A 30 -6.69 -13.69 -9.70
N PRO A 31 -7.03 -12.42 -10.04
CA PRO A 31 -6.75 -11.87 -11.37
C PRO A 31 -5.25 -11.65 -11.63
N TYR A 32 -4.43 -11.55 -10.58
CA TYR A 32 -2.98 -11.29 -10.67
C TYR A 32 -2.19 -12.32 -9.84
N CYS A 33 -0.97 -12.62 -10.28
CA CYS A 33 -0.07 -13.49 -9.52
C CYS A 33 0.56 -12.76 -8.34
N ALA A 34 1.29 -13.50 -7.50
CA ALA A 34 1.91 -12.93 -6.30
C ALA A 34 3.02 -11.92 -6.64
N GLU A 35 3.73 -12.13 -7.73
CA GLU A 35 4.80 -11.27 -8.23
C GLU A 35 4.25 -9.92 -8.70
N ASP A 36 3.13 -9.92 -9.44
CA ASP A 36 2.46 -8.70 -9.89
C ASP A 36 2.00 -7.87 -8.69
N ARG A 37 1.39 -8.53 -7.69
CA ARG A 37 0.94 -7.92 -6.44
C ARG A 37 2.10 -7.31 -5.65
N LEU A 38 3.24 -8.00 -5.58
CA LEU A 38 4.45 -7.48 -4.93
C LEU A 38 4.95 -6.23 -5.67
N LYS A 39 5.12 -6.31 -6.99
CA LYS A 39 5.59 -5.17 -7.81
C LYS A 39 4.68 -3.96 -7.70
N ALA A 40 3.36 -4.15 -7.74
CA ALA A 40 2.40 -3.06 -7.59
C ALA A 40 2.48 -2.42 -6.19
N GLY A 41 2.65 -3.23 -5.14
CA GLY A 41 2.83 -2.74 -3.78
C GLY A 41 4.15 -1.97 -3.58
N GLU A 42 5.25 -2.47 -4.16
CA GLU A 42 6.55 -1.77 -4.18
C GLU A 42 6.42 -0.42 -4.90
N ARG A 43 5.81 -0.41 -6.08
CA ARG A 43 5.63 0.83 -6.84
C ARG A 43 4.77 1.86 -6.10
N PHE A 44 3.72 1.39 -5.44
CA PHE A 44 2.87 2.24 -4.61
C PHE A 44 3.62 2.85 -3.43
N TYR A 45 4.52 2.07 -2.81
CA TYR A 45 5.38 2.56 -1.73
C TYR A 45 6.42 3.57 -2.24
N GLU A 46 7.06 3.33 -3.38
CA GLU A 46 7.98 4.27 -4.02
C GLU A 46 7.31 5.63 -4.28
N ASP A 47 6.13 5.62 -4.91
CA ASP A 47 5.37 6.84 -5.19
C ASP A 47 4.92 7.54 -3.88
N TYR A 48 4.65 6.78 -2.81
CA TYR A 48 4.34 7.32 -1.48
C TYR A 48 5.52 8.06 -0.86
N LEU A 49 6.75 7.55 -1.01
CA LEU A 49 7.95 8.23 -0.51
C LEU A 49 8.13 9.59 -1.20
N SER A 50 7.90 9.67 -2.53
CA SER A 50 7.90 10.95 -3.26
C SER A 50 6.81 11.90 -2.74
N TRP A 51 5.62 11.37 -2.44
CA TRP A 51 4.54 12.16 -1.85
C TRP A 51 4.89 12.69 -0.45
N GLN A 52 5.50 11.87 0.42
CA GLN A 52 5.93 12.31 1.75
C GLN A 52 6.98 13.44 1.68
N VAL A 53 7.94 13.34 0.76
CA VAL A 53 8.93 14.42 0.55
C VAL A 53 8.22 15.70 0.14
N GLY A 54 7.27 15.63 -0.80
CA GLY A 54 6.45 16.78 -1.20
C GLY A 54 5.66 17.39 -0.02
N GLN A 55 5.07 16.57 0.84
CA GLN A 55 4.36 17.04 2.04
C GLN A 55 5.28 17.77 3.03
N ARG A 56 6.49 17.25 3.26
CA ARG A 56 7.49 17.91 4.13
C ARG A 56 7.93 19.26 3.56
N LEU A 57 8.21 19.32 2.25
CA LEU A 57 8.58 20.56 1.58
C LEU A 57 7.48 21.64 1.66
N ILE A 58 6.21 21.25 1.53
CA ILE A 58 5.07 22.17 1.71
C ILE A 58 4.99 22.66 3.17
N SER A 59 5.12 21.76 4.14
CA SER A 59 5.11 22.12 5.57
C SER A 59 6.28 23.03 5.96
N ASP A 60 7.46 22.82 5.37
CA ASP A 60 8.63 23.66 5.59
C ASP A 60 8.49 25.02 4.89
N TYR A 61 7.79 25.09 3.75
CA TYR A 61 7.45 26.36 3.08
C TYR A 61 6.45 27.21 3.88
N GLU A 62 5.42 26.59 4.49
CA GLU A 62 4.51 27.30 5.39
C GLU A 62 5.25 27.90 6.61
N ARG A 63 6.42 27.34 6.94
CA ARG A 63 7.39 27.92 7.89
C ARG A 63 8.40 28.83 7.17
N GLN A 64 7.96 30.05 6.87
CA GLN A 64 8.78 31.24 6.50
C GLN A 64 9.50 31.26 5.14
N ARG A 65 9.18 32.30 4.35
CA ARG A 65 10.17 33.27 3.83
C ARG A 65 9.61 34.69 3.85
N VAL A 66 10.40 35.63 4.36
CA VAL A 66 10.10 37.08 4.44
C VAL A 66 10.37 37.79 3.10
N ASP A 67 10.95 37.09 2.13
CA ASP A 67 11.29 37.62 0.81
C ASP A 67 10.38 36.97 -0.24
N GLY A 68 9.46 37.74 -0.81
CA GLY A 68 8.30 37.32 -1.61
C GLY A 68 8.59 36.59 -2.94
N SER A 69 9.25 35.44 -2.87
CA SER A 69 9.55 34.58 -4.02
C SER A 69 8.66 33.33 -4.00
N SER A 70 7.56 33.36 -4.76
CA SER A 70 6.61 32.24 -4.89
C SER A 70 7.15 31.19 -5.86
N LEU A 71 7.82 30.15 -5.36
CA LEU A 71 8.11 28.95 -6.15
C LEU A 71 6.91 27.99 -6.04
N PHE A 72 6.19 27.77 -7.13
CA PHE A 72 5.18 26.72 -7.21
C PHE A 72 5.85 25.34 -7.07
N LEU A 73 5.86 24.78 -5.86
CA LEU A 73 6.21 23.38 -5.64
C LEU A 73 5.01 22.52 -5.99
N GLY A 74 4.87 22.20 -7.28
CA GLY A 74 3.95 21.15 -7.72
C GLY A 74 4.37 19.79 -7.13
N PHE A 75 3.41 18.96 -6.76
CA PHE A 75 3.70 17.55 -6.45
C PHE A 75 4.38 16.90 -7.66
N SER A 76 5.39 16.05 -7.41
CA SER A 76 6.01 15.30 -8.48
C SER A 76 4.98 14.39 -9.19
N PRO A 77 5.22 14.00 -10.46
CA PRO A 77 4.35 13.06 -11.16
C PRO A 77 4.07 11.77 -10.38
N GLU A 78 5.04 11.29 -9.61
CA GLU A 78 4.95 10.12 -8.72
C GLU A 78 4.02 10.41 -7.54
N ALA A 79 4.15 11.56 -6.89
CA ALA A 79 3.27 11.96 -5.79
C ALA A 79 1.80 12.09 -6.22
N GLU A 80 1.55 12.61 -7.42
CA GLU A 80 0.20 12.65 -7.99
C GLU A 80 -0.30 11.25 -8.38
N ARG A 81 0.59 10.40 -8.90
CA ARG A 81 0.29 8.98 -9.18
C ARG A 81 -0.11 8.22 -7.92
N PHE A 82 0.61 8.42 -6.80
CA PHE A 82 0.24 7.89 -5.49
C PHE A 82 -1.18 8.32 -5.08
N ARG A 83 -1.48 9.62 -5.16
CA ARG A 83 -2.80 10.15 -4.78
C ARG A 83 -3.94 9.54 -5.60
N ARG A 84 -3.70 9.30 -6.89
CA ARG A 84 -4.67 8.64 -7.79
C ARG A 84 -4.82 7.15 -7.45
N ALA A 85 -3.71 6.44 -7.25
CA ALA A 85 -3.71 5.05 -6.84
C ALA A 85 -4.47 4.84 -5.53
N LEU A 86 -4.21 5.70 -4.53
CA LEU A 86 -4.84 5.66 -3.20
C LEU A 86 -6.38 5.75 -3.28
N ARG A 87 -6.92 6.57 -4.20
CA ARG A 87 -8.37 6.73 -4.40
C ARG A 87 -9.05 5.53 -5.05
N LEU A 88 -8.29 4.67 -5.72
CA LEU A 88 -8.83 3.50 -6.41
C LEU A 88 -8.93 2.27 -5.50
N ILE A 89 -8.13 2.23 -4.42
CA ILE A 89 -8.20 1.14 -3.46
C ILE A 89 -9.58 1.13 -2.81
N SER A 90 -10.24 -0.02 -2.84
CA SER A 90 -11.52 -0.22 -2.16
C SER A 90 -11.46 0.17 -0.67
N LYS A 91 -12.50 0.87 -0.17
CA LYS A 91 -12.56 1.39 1.21
C LYS A 91 -12.31 0.33 2.29
N THR A 92 -12.72 -0.91 2.04
CA THR A 92 -12.50 -2.06 2.94
C THR A 92 -11.06 -2.52 2.99
N SER A 93 -10.35 -2.44 1.86
CA SER A 93 -8.98 -2.93 1.71
C SER A 93 -7.95 -1.85 2.09
N LEU A 94 -8.34 -0.59 1.98
CA LEU A 94 -7.48 0.57 2.21
C LEU A 94 -6.79 0.55 3.59
N PRO A 95 -7.45 0.29 4.73
CA PRO A 95 -6.77 0.25 6.03
C PRO A 95 -5.67 -0.83 6.08
N VAL A 96 -5.91 -1.98 5.44
CA VAL A 96 -4.96 -3.09 5.39
C VAL A 96 -3.75 -2.75 4.53
N VAL A 97 -3.99 -2.22 3.31
CA VAL A 97 -2.92 -1.78 2.42
C VAL A 97 -2.11 -0.65 3.06
N TYR A 98 -2.77 0.35 3.64
CA TYR A 98 -2.09 1.47 4.31
C TYR A 98 -1.18 0.95 5.44
N LYS A 99 -1.69 0.08 6.30
CA LYS A 99 -0.94 -0.42 7.45
C LYS A 99 0.26 -1.29 7.05
N ILE A 100 0.08 -2.18 6.08
CA ILE A 100 1.09 -3.16 5.69
C ILE A 100 2.10 -2.58 4.70
N VAL A 101 1.63 -1.83 3.69
CA VAL A 101 2.46 -1.36 2.58
C VAL A 101 3.10 -0.02 2.90
N LEU A 102 2.37 0.92 3.52
CA LEU A 102 2.88 2.29 3.76
C LEU A 102 3.48 2.47 5.15
N GLU A 103 2.81 1.96 6.19
CA GLU A 103 3.35 2.02 7.57
C GLU A 103 4.32 0.87 7.89
N GLU A 104 4.41 -0.15 7.03
CA GLU A 104 5.22 -1.35 7.22
C GLU A 104 4.95 -2.07 8.56
N LYS A 105 3.69 -2.07 9.00
CA LYS A 105 3.26 -2.67 10.26
C LYS A 105 2.36 -3.87 10.04
N ALA A 106 2.62 -4.92 10.80
CA ALA A 106 1.70 -6.04 10.91
C ALA A 106 0.40 -5.61 11.60
N ILE A 107 -0.71 -6.18 11.15
CA ILE A 107 -2.02 -5.97 11.78
C ILE A 107 -2.07 -6.87 13.01
N GLY A 108 -2.07 -6.25 14.20
CA GLY A 108 -2.22 -6.95 15.46
C GLY A 108 -3.63 -7.54 15.58
N LEU A 109 -3.70 -8.78 16.05
CA LEU A 109 -4.97 -9.39 16.42
C LEU A 109 -5.38 -8.92 17.82
N PRO A 110 -6.70 -8.78 18.10
CA PRO A 110 -7.17 -8.44 19.45
C PRO A 110 -6.67 -9.44 20.50
N GLN A 111 -6.54 -9.00 21.74
CA GLN A 111 -6.27 -9.93 22.85
C GLN A 111 -7.54 -10.72 23.17
N GLY A 112 -7.38 -11.99 23.59
CA GLY A 112 -8.50 -12.83 24.00
C GLY A 112 -9.24 -13.58 22.88
N VAL A 113 -8.90 -13.39 21.60
CA VAL A 113 -9.49 -14.20 20.50
C VAL A 113 -8.98 -15.64 20.55
N SER A 114 -9.91 -16.57 20.34
CA SER A 114 -9.64 -18.00 20.22
C SER A 114 -8.75 -18.31 19.01
N ALA A 115 -8.08 -19.47 19.03
CA ALA A 115 -7.24 -19.89 17.90
C ALA A 115 -8.02 -19.92 16.57
N ARG A 116 -9.30 -20.30 16.61
CA ARG A 116 -10.18 -20.33 15.44
C ARG A 116 -10.43 -18.94 14.87
N GLU A 117 -10.82 -17.98 15.72
CA GLU A 117 -11.06 -16.60 15.29
C GLU A 117 -9.80 -15.94 14.74
N ARG A 118 -8.64 -16.22 15.33
CA ARG A 118 -7.35 -15.75 14.81
C ARG A 118 -7.09 -16.22 13.39
N LEU A 119 -7.43 -17.48 13.07
CA LEU A 119 -7.27 -18.00 11.71
C LEU A 119 -8.18 -17.28 10.72
N TYR A 120 -9.45 -17.03 11.08
CA TYR A 120 -10.39 -16.30 10.23
C TYR A 120 -9.96 -14.85 10.00
N LEU A 121 -9.59 -14.13 11.06
CA LEU A 121 -9.12 -12.74 10.93
C LEU A 121 -7.85 -12.65 10.09
N ASN A 122 -6.92 -13.59 10.27
CA ASN A 122 -5.71 -13.64 9.47
C ASN A 122 -6.00 -13.92 7.98
N ASP A 123 -6.96 -14.81 7.71
CA ASP A 123 -7.45 -15.05 6.35
C ASP A 123 -8.08 -13.79 5.74
N GLU A 124 -8.98 -13.14 6.48
CA GLU A 124 -9.64 -11.92 6.04
C GLU A 124 -8.63 -10.81 5.72
N VAL A 125 -7.64 -10.59 6.57
CA VAL A 125 -6.54 -9.65 6.33
C VAL A 125 -5.79 -9.99 5.04
N LYS A 126 -5.46 -11.27 4.81
CA LYS A 126 -4.80 -11.70 3.56
C LYS A 126 -5.67 -11.41 2.34
N GLY A 127 -6.97 -11.69 2.43
CA GLY A 127 -7.92 -11.45 1.36
C GLY A 127 -8.07 -9.97 1.03
N LEU A 128 -8.21 -9.11 2.04
CA LEU A 128 -8.28 -7.66 1.89
C LEU A 128 -6.98 -7.09 1.33
N LEU A 129 -5.82 -7.57 1.79
CA LEU A 129 -4.53 -7.18 1.23
C LEU A 129 -4.45 -7.52 -0.26
N CYS A 130 -4.73 -8.77 -0.63
CA CYS A 130 -4.69 -9.19 -2.04
C CYS A 130 -5.67 -8.40 -2.92
N ARG A 131 -6.87 -8.13 -2.41
CA ARG A 131 -7.88 -7.33 -3.12
C ARG A 131 -7.40 -5.90 -3.36
N GLY A 132 -6.83 -5.26 -2.34
CA GLY A 132 -6.27 -3.91 -2.48
C GLY A 132 -5.08 -3.86 -3.42
N LEU A 133 -4.20 -4.87 -3.38
CA LEU A 133 -3.09 -4.99 -4.32
C LEU A 133 -3.58 -5.23 -5.76
N ASP A 134 -4.67 -5.97 -5.96
CA ASP A 134 -5.25 -6.14 -7.30
C ASP A 134 -5.83 -4.84 -7.85
N ASP A 135 -6.39 -3.97 -7.01
CA ASP A 135 -6.81 -2.62 -7.39
C ASP A 135 -5.59 -1.79 -7.86
N LEU A 136 -4.44 -1.94 -7.18
CA LEU A 136 -3.18 -1.31 -7.58
C LEU A 136 -2.59 -1.93 -8.84
N CYS A 137 -2.63 -3.25 -9.01
CA CYS A 137 -2.19 -3.93 -10.24
C CYS A 137 -2.96 -3.42 -11.47
N ARG A 138 -4.28 -3.20 -11.34
CA ARG A 138 -5.07 -2.60 -12.43
C ARG A 138 -4.63 -1.18 -12.76
N PHE A 139 -4.24 -0.40 -11.76
CA PHE A 139 -3.81 0.98 -11.95
C PHE A 139 -2.42 1.06 -12.57
N TYR A 140 -1.43 0.39 -11.96
CA TYR A 140 -0.04 0.43 -12.39
C TYR A 140 0.22 -0.42 -13.64
N GLY A 141 -0.49 -1.54 -13.81
CA GLY A 141 -0.38 -2.40 -14.99
C GLY A 141 -0.97 -1.78 -16.26
N ARG A 142 -1.79 -0.73 -16.15
CA ARG A 142 -2.30 0.06 -17.29
C ARG A 142 -1.36 1.20 -17.72
N GLY A 143 -0.24 1.40 -17.02
CA GLY A 143 0.65 2.55 -17.18
C GLY A 143 2.06 2.24 -17.68
N ALA A 144 2.33 1.05 -18.21
CA ALA A 144 3.54 0.75 -18.98
C ALA A 144 3.31 1.06 -20.47
N CYS A 145 3.16 2.34 -20.78
CA CYS A 145 3.25 2.91 -22.13
C CYS A 145 4.02 4.22 -22.05
#